data_AF-O60068-F1
#
_entry.id   AF-O60068-F1
#
_cell.length_a   1.000
_cell.length_b   1.000
_cell.length_c   1.000
_cell.angle_alpha   90.00
_cell.angle_beta   90.00
_cell.angle_gamma   90.00
#
_symmetry.space_group_name_H-M   'P 1'
#
loop_
_entity.id
_entity.type
_entity.pdbx_description
1 polymer ?
#
loop_
_entity_poly.entity_id
_entity_poly.type
_entity_poly.pdbx_seq_one_letter_code
_entity_poly.pdbx_strand_id
1 'polypeptide(L)'
;MSVSKQHVVRLYRNILKTSKLFPYTYREYTIRRTRDKFKELKVESDPAKFEQGIKDSEKLLEIIQRQSIINGMYNKRNLVVEGIDDTAEGEVKKSFENASQS
;
A
#
# COMPACT_ATOMS: atom_id res chain seq x y z
N MET A 1 3.09 19.79 -19.27
CA MET A 1 1.70 19.25 -19.29
C MET A 1 0.99 19.79 -18.07
N SER A 2 -0.17 20.46 -18.17
CA SER A 2 -0.84 20.95 -16.97
C SER A 2 -1.46 19.79 -16.18
N VAL A 3 -0.94 19.52 -14.99
CA VAL A 3 -1.47 18.47 -14.12
C VAL A 3 -2.77 18.93 -13.49
N SER A 4 -3.88 18.23 -13.75
CA SER A 4 -5.17 18.58 -13.15
C SER A 4 -5.28 18.11 -11.69
N LYS A 5 -5.97 18.87 -10.84
CA LYS A 5 -6.25 18.48 -9.45
C LYS A 5 -6.92 17.09 -9.35
N GLN A 6 -7.79 16.77 -10.33
CA GLN A 6 -8.45 15.46 -10.38
C GLN A 6 -7.46 14.33 -10.64
N HIS A 7 -6.46 14.55 -11.50
CA HIS A 7 -5.39 13.58 -11.76
C HIS A 7 -4.59 13.28 -10.50
N VAL A 8 -4.16 14.32 -9.78
CA VAL A 8 -3.41 14.19 -8.51
C VAL A 8 -4.19 13.38 -7.47
N VAL A 9 -5.48 13.66 -7.33
CA VAL A 9 -6.35 12.95 -6.37
C VAL A 9 -6.55 11.48 -6.77
N ARG A 10 -6.73 11.21 -8.07
CA ARG A 10 -6.82 9.83 -8.57
C ARG A 10 -5.52 9.06 -8.34
N LEU A 11 -4.39 9.69 -8.65
CA LEU A 11 -3.06 9.11 -8.45
C LEU A 11 -2.82 8.75 -6.98
N TYR A 12 -3.10 9.68 -6.06
CA TYR A 12 -3.01 9.44 -4.61
C TYR A 12 -3.86 8.25 -4.17
N ARG A 13 -5.13 8.20 -4.58
CA ARG A 13 -6.06 7.10 -4.25
C ARG A 13 -5.57 5.76 -4.81
N ASN A 14 -5.08 5.76 -6.04
CA ASN A 14 -4.57 4.56 -6.70
C ASN A 14 -3.36 4.01 -5.96
N ILE A 15 -2.37 4.86 -5.62
CA ILE A 15 -1.19 4.43 -4.86
C ILE A 15 -1.61 3.83 -3.52
N LEU A 16 -2.51 4.48 -2.76
CA LEU A 16 -2.98 3.93 -1.49
C LEU A 16 -3.71 2.59 -1.64
N LYS A 17 -4.54 2.45 -2.69
CA LYS A 17 -5.27 1.20 -2.94
C LYS A 17 -4.32 0.06 -3.31
N THR A 18 -3.37 0.30 -4.22
CA THR A 18 -2.39 -0.72 -4.63
C THR A 18 -1.40 -1.03 -3.50
N SER A 19 -1.03 -0.05 -2.67
CA SER A 19 -0.15 -0.26 -1.53
C SER A 19 -0.73 -1.24 -0.50
N LYS A 20 -2.06 -1.40 -0.41
CA LYS A 20 -2.67 -2.41 0.47
C LYS A 20 -2.38 -3.85 0.03
N LEU A 21 -2.17 -4.07 -1.27
CA LEU A 21 -1.79 -5.37 -1.83
C LEU A 21 -0.29 -5.66 -1.70
N PHE A 22 0.47 -4.68 -1.20
CA PHE A 22 1.90 -4.81 -1.01
C PHE A 22 2.22 -5.71 0.19
N PRO A 23 3.38 -6.42 0.18
CA PRO A 23 3.84 -7.18 1.34
C PRO A 23 3.86 -6.31 2.60
N TYR A 24 3.51 -6.85 3.77
CA TYR A 24 3.48 -6.10 5.04
C TYR A 24 4.74 -5.29 5.31
N THR A 25 5.92 -5.85 4.99
CA THR A 25 7.23 -5.21 5.15
C THR A 25 7.30 -3.83 4.51
N TYR A 26 6.58 -3.64 3.40
CA TYR A 26 6.62 -2.42 2.63
C TYR A 26 5.27 -1.68 2.62
N ARG A 27 4.15 -2.34 2.93
CA ARG A 27 2.80 -1.76 2.88
C ARG A 27 2.70 -0.47 3.70
N GLU A 28 3.05 -0.54 4.98
CA GLU A 28 2.94 0.62 5.88
C GLU A 28 3.92 1.73 5.50
N TYR A 29 5.15 1.35 5.12
CA TYR A 29 6.15 2.30 4.64
C TYR A 29 5.65 3.06 3.40
N THR A 30 5.13 2.35 2.40
CA THR A 30 4.65 2.94 1.16
C THR A 30 3.45 3.84 1.39
N ILE A 31 2.50 3.43 2.24
CA ILE A 31 1.34 4.26 2.62
C ILE A 31 1.79 5.54 3.30
N ARG A 32 2.69 5.45 4.30
CA ARG A 32 3.23 6.61 5.02
C ARG A 32 3.99 7.54 4.08
N ARG A 33 4.94 6.99 3.31
CA ARG A 33 5.77 7.75 2.35
C ARG A 33 4.92 8.46 1.30
N THR A 34 3.86 7.83 0.80
CA THR A 34 2.92 8.45 -0.15
C THR A 34 2.20 9.63 0.51
N ARG A 35 1.71 9.47 1.74
CA ARG A 35 1.05 10.57 2.46
C ARG A 35 1.98 11.77 2.66
N ASP A 36 3.21 11.52 3.07
CA ASP A 36 4.20 12.59 3.31
C ASP A 36 4.56 13.29 1.99
N LYS A 37 4.83 12.53 0.93
CA LYS A 37 5.13 13.09 -0.40
C LYS A 37 3.99 13.95 -0.95
N PHE A 38 2.74 13.54 -0.81
CA PHE A 38 1.59 14.33 -1.28
C PHE A 38 1.31 15.56 -0.40
N LYS A 39 1.69 15.53 0.89
CA LYS A 39 1.67 16.74 1.73
C LYS A 39 2.72 17.75 1.27
N GLU A 40 3.94 17.30 0.97
CA GLU A 40 5.00 18.14 0.42
C GLU A 40 4.56 18.78 -0.92
N LEU A 41 4.02 17.98 -1.84
CA LEU A 41 3.54 18.47 -3.14
C LEU A 41 2.38 19.47 -3.04
N LYS A 42 1.61 19.45 -1.95
CA LYS A 42 0.52 20.40 -1.73
C LYS A 42 1.04 21.82 -1.44
N VAL A 43 2.22 21.96 -0.85
CA VAL A 43 2.82 23.25 -0.45
C VAL A 43 3.90 23.70 -1.45
N GLU A 44 4.33 22.82 -2.34
CA GLU A 44 5.31 23.12 -3.40
C GLU A 44 4.80 24.23 -4.32
N SER A 45 5.59 25.30 -4.43
CA SER A 45 5.25 26.49 -5.23
C SER A 45 5.86 26.44 -6.63
N ASP A 46 6.94 25.67 -6.82
CA ASP A 46 7.62 25.53 -8.10
C ASP A 46 6.86 24.53 -9.00
N PRO A 47 6.28 24.97 -10.13
CA PRO A 47 5.52 24.10 -11.01
C PRO A 47 6.38 22.98 -11.62
N ALA A 48 7.68 23.19 -11.82
CA ALA A 48 8.58 22.17 -12.36
C ALA A 48 8.79 21.03 -11.35
N LYS A 49 9.02 21.37 -10.08
CA LYS A 49 9.12 20.38 -9.00
C LYS A 49 7.81 19.65 -8.76
N PHE A 50 6.69 20.36 -8.85
CA PHE A 50 5.37 19.75 -8.77
C PHE A 50 5.16 18.71 -9.88
N GLU A 51 5.42 19.08 -11.15
CA GLU A 51 5.29 18.15 -12.28
C GLU A 51 6.23 16.93 -12.13
N GLN A 52 7.47 17.16 -11.70
CA GLN A 52 8.41 16.06 -11.44
C GLN A 52 7.91 15.14 -10.32
N GLY A 53 7.41 15.68 -9.21
CA GLY A 53 6.90 14.86 -8.11
C GLY A 53 5.66 14.04 -8.47
N ILE A 54 4.84 14.53 -9.42
CA ILE A 54 3.74 13.76 -9.99
C ILE A 54 4.26 12.61 -10.86
N LYS A 55 5.24 12.86 -11.74
CA LYS A 55 5.89 11.80 -12.55
C LYS A 55 6.53 10.73 -11.67
N ASP A 56 7.21 11.13 -10.59
CA ASP A 56 7.79 10.21 -9.62
C ASP A 56 6.71 9.34 -8.95
N SER A 57 5.56 9.93 -8.66
CA SER A 57 4.41 9.23 -8.07
C SER A 57 3.75 8.25 -9.04
N GLU A 58 3.68 8.58 -10.33
CA GLU A 58 3.23 7.66 -11.39
C GLU A 58 4.17 6.46 -11.53
N LYS A 59 5.50 6.71 -11.51
CA LYS A 59 6.51 5.65 -11.50
C LYS A 59 6.40 4.77 -10.25
N LEU A 60 6.16 5.37 -9.09
CA LEU A 60 5.95 4.63 -7.84
C LEU A 60 4.71 3.72 -7.95
N LEU A 61 3.60 4.21 -8.50
CA LEU A 61 2.40 3.41 -8.72
C LEU A 61 2.70 2.16 -9.57
N GLU A 62 3.43 2.34 -10.68
CA GLU A 62 3.83 1.25 -11.56
C GLU A 62 4.72 0.21 -10.84
N ILE A 63 5.68 0.67 -10.04
CA ILE A 63 6.53 -0.21 -9.23
C ILE A 63 5.69 -1.04 -8.27
N ILE A 64 4.79 -0.40 -7.52
CA ILE A 64 3.94 -1.08 -6.52
C ILE A 64 3.04 -2.11 -7.21
N GLN A 65 2.48 -1.79 -8.37
CA GLN A 65 1.67 -2.73 -9.16
C GLN A 65 2.49 -3.96 -9.56
N ARG A 66 3.65 -3.77 -10.20
CA ARG A 66 4.52 -4.88 -10.61
C ARG A 66 4.94 -5.75 -9.43
N GLN A 67 5.36 -5.12 -8.34
CA GLN A 67 5.82 -5.81 -7.13
C GLN A 67 4.66 -6.52 -6.40
N SER A 68 3.43 -6.00 -6.45
CA SER A 68 2.25 -6.72 -5.93
C SER A 68 1.93 -7.98 -6.74
N ILE A 69 2.07 -7.93 -8.07
CA ILE A 69 1.88 -9.09 -8.95
C ILE A 69 2.97 -10.13 -8.68
N ILE A 70 4.24 -9.70 -8.65
CA ILE A 70 5.39 -10.58 -8.37
C ILE A 70 5.20 -11.26 -7.01
N ASN A 71 4.83 -10.51 -5.98
CA ASN A 71 4.58 -11.08 -4.66
C ASN A 71 3.39 -12.06 -4.65
N GLY A 72 2.37 -11.85 -5.49
CA GLY A 72 1.28 -12.80 -5.65
C GLY A 72 1.65 -14.09 -6.40
N MET A 73 2.70 -14.06 -7.23
CA MET A 73 3.18 -15.25 -7.96
C MET A 73 4.00 -16.20 -7.09
N TYR A 74 4.71 -15.67 -6.09
CA TYR A 74 5.49 -16.48 -5.16
C TYR A 74 4.66 -16.76 -3.91
N ASN A 75 4.42 -18.04 -3.58
CA ASN A 75 3.74 -18.42 -2.34
C ASN A 75 4.52 -17.92 -1.11
N LYS A 76 4.13 -16.75 -0.61
CA LYS A 76 4.71 -16.16 0.59
C LYS A 76 4.08 -16.82 1.82
N ARG A 77 4.92 -17.26 2.76
CA ARG A 77 4.50 -17.50 4.15
C ARG A 77 4.26 -16.15 4.82
N ASN A 78 3.07 -15.95 5.39
CA ASN A 78 2.77 -14.79 6.21
C ASN A 78 3.84 -14.65 7.31
N LEU A 79 4.30 -13.43 7.56
CA LEU A 79 5.22 -13.15 8.66
C LEU A 79 4.50 -13.43 9.99
N VAL A 80 5.25 -13.71 11.05
CA VAL A 80 4.69 -13.90 12.41
C VAL A 80 3.81 -12.71 12.82
N VAL A 81 4.19 -11.50 12.42
CA VAL A 81 3.44 -10.26 12.67
C VAL A 81 2.17 -10.10 11.81
N GLU A 82 2.00 -10.90 10.77
CA GLU A 82 0.76 -10.99 9.95
C GLU A 82 -0.18 -12.10 10.47
N GLY A 83 0.29 -13.00 11.34
CA GLY A 83 -0.32 -14.32 11.60
C GLY A 83 -1.00 -14.50 12.96
N ILE A 84 -2.02 -13.72 13.28
CA ILE A 84 -2.95 -14.12 14.36
C ILE A 84 -3.95 -15.18 13.86
N ASP A 85 -4.19 -15.26 12.54
CA ASP A 85 -5.26 -16.11 11.99
C ASP A 85 -4.79 -17.46 11.39
N ASP A 86 -3.50 -17.59 11.07
CA ASP A 86 -2.89 -18.77 10.39
C ASP A 86 -1.84 -19.50 11.25
N THR A 87 -1.58 -19.01 12.46
CA THR A 87 -0.74 -19.75 13.42
C THR A 87 -1.59 -20.81 14.13
N ALA A 88 -0.97 -21.88 14.61
CA ALA A 88 -1.65 -22.89 15.41
C ALA A 88 -2.45 -22.27 16.57
N GLU A 89 -1.98 -21.15 17.12
CA GLU A 89 -2.71 -20.35 18.13
C GLU A 89 -4.02 -19.74 17.60
N GLY A 90 -4.05 -19.29 16.34
CA GLY A 90 -5.24 -18.78 15.66
C GLY A 90 -6.26 -19.86 15.34
N GLU A 91 -5.79 -21.04 14.90
CA GLU A 91 -6.66 -22.22 14.71
C GLU A 91 -7.24 -22.69 16.04
N VAL A 92 -6.42 -22.71 17.09
CA VAL A 92 -6.86 -23.04 18.45
C VAL A 92 -7.91 -22.03 18.93
N LYS A 93 -7.70 -20.72 18.77
CA LYS A 93 -8.72 -19.70 19.12
C LYS A 93 -10.02 -19.86 18.33
N LYS A 94 -9.96 -20.07 17.01
CA LYS A 94 -11.16 -20.34 16.19
C LYS A 94 -11.88 -21.61 16.64
N SER A 95 -11.13 -22.65 17.02
CA SER A 95 -11.73 -23.90 17.54
C SER A 95 -12.42 -23.71 18.89
N PHE A 96 -11.83 -22.91 19.80
CA PHE A 96 -12.45 -22.54 21.07
C PHE A 96 -13.69 -21.64 20.87
N GLU A 97 -13.65 -20.68 19.95
CA GLU A 97 -14.81 -19.82 19.65
C GLU A 97 -15.98 -20.62 19.05
N ASN A 98 -15.70 -21.54 18.11
CA ASN A 98 -16.72 -22.40 17.51
C ASN A 98 -17.33 -23.38 18.54
N ALA A 99 -16.51 -23.91 19.46
CA ALA A 99 -16.97 -24.80 20.52
C ALA A 99 -17.82 -24.09 21.59
N SER A 100 -17.65 -22.78 21.79
CA SER A 100 -18.45 -22.00 22.73
C SER A 100 -19.82 -21.55 22.18
N GLN A 101 -20.05 -21.68 20.86
CA GLN A 101 -21.30 -21.30 20.20
C GLN A 101 -22.25 -22.49 19.94
N SER A 102 -21.85 -23.72 20.29
CA SER A 102 -22.67 -24.94 20.25
C SER A 102 -23.13 -25.34 21.65
#